data_AF-A0A5K1BG94-F1
#
_entry.id   AF-A0A5K1BG94-F1
#
_cell.length_a   1.000
_cell.length_b   1.000
_cell.length_c   1.000
_cell.angle_alpha   90.00
_cell.angle_beta   90.00
_cell.angle_gamma   90.00
#
_symmetry.space_group_name_H-M   'P 1'
#
loop_
_entity.id
_entity.type
_entity.pdbx_description
1 polymer ?
#
loop_
_entity_poly.entity_id
_entity_poly.type
_entity_poly.pdbx_seq_one_letter_code
_entity_poly.pdbx_strand_id
1 'polypeptide(L)'
;IEHYGCMVDLLSRAGLLKEAYEFIKNMPIEPSGAVWGALLGGCRVHESVESGEEVIKHLLEIEPHNDGYYVVLSNIYAEAGRWDDLAKVRRLVKDRGIKKTPGCIFITIDGVTHEFVAGDGSHPRAKEVQEKWHELAEQLKFMGYVPETSTVLLDIAEEDKEHALYRHNQKLAVVFGLMEPRLEHLSGS
;
A
#
# COMPACT_ATOMS: atom_id res chain seq x y z
N ILE A 1 -3.66 6.00 -26.35
CA ILE A 1 -3.77 4.97 -25.30
C ILE A 1 -4.19 5.60 -23.96
N GLU A 2 -3.58 6.72 -23.54
CA GLU A 2 -3.89 7.41 -22.27
C GLU A 2 -5.38 7.76 -22.08
N HIS A 3 -6.10 8.16 -23.13
CA HIS A 3 -7.51 8.56 -23.01
C HIS A 3 -8.47 7.44 -22.58
N TYR A 4 -8.20 6.18 -22.92
CA TYR A 4 -9.06 5.05 -22.50
C TYR A 4 -8.91 4.77 -21.01
N GLY A 5 -7.68 4.80 -20.50
CA GLY A 5 -7.40 4.67 -19.07
C GLY A 5 -8.09 5.75 -18.24
N CYS A 6 -8.07 7.01 -18.71
CA CYS A 6 -8.80 8.10 -18.05
C CYS A 6 -10.31 7.87 -18.03
N MET A 7 -10.91 7.41 -19.13
CA MET A 7 -12.35 7.15 -19.18
C MET A 7 -12.75 6.05 -18.20
N VAL A 8 -11.98 4.96 -18.16
CA VAL A 8 -12.21 3.86 -17.23
C VAL A 8 -12.04 4.32 -15.79
N ASP A 9 -10.99 5.08 -15.46
CA ASP A 9 -10.78 5.64 -14.12
C ASP A 9 -11.96 6.54 -13.69
N LEU A 10 -12.47 7.40 -14.58
CA LEU A 10 -13.62 8.26 -14.31
C LEU A 10 -14.90 7.46 -14.01
N LEU A 11 -15.24 6.49 -14.87
CA LEU A 11 -16.40 5.62 -14.68
C LEU A 11 -16.27 4.80 -13.38
N SER A 12 -15.08 4.27 -13.13
CA SER A 12 -14.79 3.45 -11.96
C SER A 12 -14.92 4.24 -10.65
N ARG A 13 -14.39 5.46 -10.61
CA ARG A 13 -14.54 6.35 -9.45
C ARG A 13 -15.98 6.79 -9.22
N ALA A 14 -16.77 6.93 -10.27
CA ALA A 14 -18.21 7.22 -10.19
C ALA A 14 -19.06 6.03 -9.73
N GLY A 15 -18.47 4.85 -9.51
CA GLY A 15 -19.19 3.62 -9.13
C GLY A 15 -19.85 2.91 -10.30
N LEU A 16 -19.60 3.37 -11.52
CA LEU A 16 -20.14 2.81 -12.76
C LEU A 16 -19.24 1.67 -13.26
N LEU A 17 -19.02 0.66 -12.40
CA LEU A 17 -18.08 -0.43 -12.65
C LEU A 17 -18.49 -1.28 -13.85
N LYS A 18 -19.80 -1.48 -14.05
CA LYS A 18 -20.32 -2.25 -15.19
C LYS A 18 -20.10 -1.51 -16.50
N GLU A 19 -20.36 -0.22 -16.53
CA GLU A 19 -20.14 0.66 -17.67
C GLU A 19 -18.65 0.75 -18.00
N ALA A 20 -17.79 0.84 -16.98
CA ALA A 20 -16.34 0.78 -17.15
C ALA A 20 -15.90 -0.54 -17.77
N TYR A 21 -16.42 -1.68 -17.28
CA TYR A 21 -16.12 -3.00 -17.84
C TYR A 21 -16.59 -3.13 -19.30
N GLU A 22 -17.83 -2.74 -19.61
CA GLU A 22 -18.36 -2.73 -20.97
C GLU A 22 -17.55 -1.81 -21.88
N PHE A 23 -17.12 -0.65 -21.39
CA PHE A 23 -16.26 0.25 -22.15
C PHE A 23 -14.93 -0.43 -22.53
N ILE A 24 -14.31 -1.16 -21.59
CA ILE A 24 -13.09 -1.94 -21.86
C ILE A 24 -13.33 -3.02 -22.91
N LYS A 25 -14.43 -3.78 -22.79
CA LYS A 25 -14.77 -4.86 -23.74
C LYS A 25 -15.02 -4.37 -25.15
N ASN A 26 -15.51 -3.13 -25.30
CA ASN A 26 -15.80 -2.49 -26.59
C ASN A 26 -14.64 -1.65 -27.14
N MET A 27 -13.46 -1.68 -26.50
CA MET A 27 -12.30 -0.97 -27.03
C MET A 27 -11.90 -1.54 -28.40
N PRO A 28 -11.55 -0.68 -29.38
CA PRO A 28 -11.11 -1.12 -30.70
C PRO A 28 -9.68 -1.70 -30.71
N ILE A 29 -9.04 -1.72 -29.54
CA ILE A 29 -7.68 -2.18 -29.31
C ILE A 29 -7.66 -3.05 -28.06
N GLU A 30 -6.67 -3.94 -27.96
CA GLU A 30 -6.48 -4.77 -26.78
C GLU A 30 -6.22 -3.91 -25.54
N PRO A 31 -6.98 -4.09 -24.44
CA PRO A 31 -6.79 -3.29 -23.24
C PRO A 31 -5.49 -3.63 -22.54
N SER A 32 -4.72 -2.61 -22.17
CA SER A 32 -3.48 -2.79 -21.42
C SER A 32 -3.73 -3.06 -19.93
N GLY A 33 -2.71 -3.56 -19.22
CA GLY A 33 -2.76 -3.74 -17.76
C GLY A 33 -3.09 -2.44 -17.01
N ALA A 34 -2.72 -1.27 -17.54
CA ALA A 34 -3.09 0.02 -16.96
C ALA A 34 -4.61 0.30 -17.01
N VAL A 35 -5.28 -0.11 -18.11
CA VAL A 35 -6.73 0.08 -18.28
C VAL A 35 -7.49 -0.83 -17.32
N TRP A 36 -7.15 -2.12 -17.28
CA TRP A 36 -7.72 -3.06 -16.32
C TRP A 36 -7.41 -2.68 -14.87
N GLY A 37 -6.19 -2.18 -14.61
CA GLY A 37 -5.77 -1.70 -13.29
C GLY A 37 -6.58 -0.51 -12.80
N ALA A 38 -6.99 0.40 -13.69
CA ALA A 38 -7.89 1.50 -13.35
C ALA A 38 -9.26 1.01 -12.87
N LEU A 39 -9.83 0.00 -13.54
CA LEU A 39 -11.08 -0.62 -13.11
C LEU A 39 -10.92 -1.36 -11.78
N LEU A 40 -9.83 -2.10 -11.59
CA LEU A 40 -9.55 -2.80 -10.34
C LEU A 40 -9.50 -1.85 -9.14
N GLY A 41 -8.91 -0.66 -9.32
CA GLY A 41 -8.89 0.39 -8.31
C GLY A 41 -10.30 0.82 -7.89
N GLY A 42 -11.22 0.98 -8.84
CA GLY A 42 -12.63 1.25 -8.55
C GLY A 42 -13.34 0.10 -7.87
N CYS A 43 -13.09 -1.14 -8.28
CA CYS A 43 -13.67 -2.32 -7.63
C CYS A 43 -13.33 -2.36 -6.14
N ARG A 44 -12.09 -2.01 -5.76
CA ARG A 44 -11.69 -1.90 -4.35
C ARG A 44 -12.45 -0.77 -3.64
N VAL A 45 -12.47 0.43 -4.22
CA VAL A 45 -13.12 1.61 -3.59
C VAL A 45 -14.62 1.39 -3.35
N HIS A 46 -15.29 0.65 -4.24
CA HIS A 46 -16.72 0.34 -4.13
C HIS A 46 -16.99 -1.07 -3.57
N GLU A 47 -15.99 -1.69 -2.95
CA GLU A 47 -16.09 -3.00 -2.27
C GLU A 47 -16.69 -4.12 -3.14
N SER A 48 -16.51 -4.03 -4.47
CA SER A 48 -17.06 -4.97 -5.44
C SER A 48 -16.13 -6.16 -5.64
N VAL A 49 -16.26 -7.15 -4.77
CA VAL A 49 -15.42 -8.35 -4.77
C VAL A 49 -15.52 -9.13 -6.09
N GLU A 50 -16.72 -9.41 -6.57
CA GLU A 50 -16.93 -10.21 -7.79
C GLU A 50 -16.32 -9.54 -9.03
N SER A 51 -16.53 -8.23 -9.19
CA SER A 51 -15.92 -7.46 -10.28
C SER A 51 -14.40 -7.45 -10.16
N GLY A 52 -13.87 -7.29 -8.94
CA GLY A 52 -12.44 -7.32 -8.67
C GLY A 52 -11.80 -8.66 -9.04
N GLU A 53 -12.45 -9.78 -8.70
CA GLU A 53 -12.00 -11.13 -9.06
C GLU A 53 -11.96 -11.33 -10.58
N GLU A 54 -12.95 -10.82 -11.31
CA GLU A 54 -12.98 -10.94 -12.77
C GLU A 54 -11.88 -10.11 -13.45
N VAL A 55 -11.74 -8.84 -13.03
CA VAL A 55 -10.70 -7.94 -13.57
C VAL A 55 -9.30 -8.48 -13.31
N ILE A 56 -9.08 -9.09 -12.15
CA ILE A 56 -7.79 -9.68 -11.80
C ILE A 56 -7.42 -10.87 -12.67
N LYS A 57 -8.37 -11.69 -13.13
CA LYS A 57 -8.05 -12.78 -14.05
C LYS A 57 -7.38 -12.25 -15.31
N HIS A 58 -7.93 -11.18 -15.89
CA HIS A 58 -7.33 -10.51 -17.05
C HIS A 58 -5.94 -9.95 -16.73
N LEU A 59 -5.78 -9.28 -15.59
CA LEU A 59 -4.48 -8.71 -15.21
C LEU A 59 -3.40 -9.77 -15.01
N LEU A 60 -3.75 -10.92 -14.44
CA LEU A 60 -2.83 -12.03 -14.23
C LEU A 60 -2.50 -12.79 -15.53
N GLU A 61 -3.34 -12.69 -16.56
CA GLU A 61 -3.02 -13.17 -17.91
C GLU A 61 -2.02 -12.25 -18.62
N ILE A 62 -2.16 -10.92 -18.44
CA ILE A 62 -1.31 -9.92 -19.10
C ILE A 62 0.05 -9.78 -18.39
N GLU A 63 0.06 -9.62 -17.06
CA GLU A 63 1.27 -9.40 -16.26
C GLU A 63 1.27 -10.28 -14.99
N PRO A 64 1.49 -11.61 -15.14
CA PRO A 64 1.39 -12.57 -14.03
C PRO A 64 2.37 -12.33 -12.87
N HIS A 65 3.41 -11.52 -13.07
CA HIS A 65 4.45 -11.24 -12.07
C HIS A 65 4.34 -9.85 -11.43
N ASN A 66 3.32 -9.07 -11.77
CA ASN A 66 3.09 -7.75 -11.17
C ASN A 66 2.58 -7.93 -9.73
N ASP A 67 3.40 -7.59 -8.74
CA ASP A 67 3.11 -7.76 -7.32
C ASP A 67 1.97 -6.87 -6.83
N GLY A 68 1.80 -5.70 -7.45
CA GLY A 68 0.71 -4.76 -7.16
C GLY A 68 -0.68 -5.37 -7.31
N TYR A 69 -0.90 -6.22 -8.31
CA TYR A 69 -2.21 -6.85 -8.54
C TYR A 69 -2.59 -7.84 -7.44
N TYR A 70 -1.61 -8.63 -6.95
CA TYR A 70 -1.84 -9.53 -5.82
C TYR A 70 -2.06 -8.79 -4.51
N VAL A 71 -1.42 -7.63 -4.34
CA VAL A 71 -1.67 -6.75 -3.19
C VAL A 71 -3.10 -6.25 -3.23
N VAL A 72 -3.57 -5.72 -4.36
CA VAL A 72 -4.96 -5.24 -4.47
C VAL A 72 -5.97 -6.38 -4.28
N LEU A 73 -5.72 -7.56 -4.85
CA LEU A 73 -6.56 -8.75 -4.62
C LEU A 73 -6.66 -9.13 -3.14
N SER A 74 -5.49 -9.17 -2.49
CA SER A 74 -5.39 -9.47 -1.06
C SER A 74 -6.21 -8.47 -0.25
N ASN A 75 -6.16 -7.19 -0.63
CA ASN A 75 -6.90 -6.16 0.07
C ASN A 75 -8.41 -6.32 -0.10
N ILE A 76 -8.89 -6.55 -1.33
CA ILE A 76 -10.30 -6.82 -1.62
C ILE A 76 -10.82 -7.99 -0.78
N TYR A 77 -10.06 -9.09 -0.68
CA TYR A 77 -10.45 -10.23 0.15
C TYR A 77 -10.42 -9.94 1.66
N ALA A 78 -9.42 -9.21 2.14
CA ALA A 78 -9.32 -8.87 3.55
C ALA A 78 -10.44 -7.91 3.99
N GLU A 79 -10.75 -6.90 3.18
CA GLU A 79 -11.86 -5.96 3.40
C GLU A 79 -13.21 -6.70 3.41
N ALA A 80 -13.38 -7.73 2.58
CA ALA A 80 -14.57 -8.58 2.56
C ALA A 80 -14.58 -9.72 3.60
N GLY A 81 -13.56 -9.83 4.46
CA GLY A 81 -13.44 -10.92 5.44
C GLY A 81 -13.22 -12.32 4.85
N ARG A 82 -12.85 -12.43 3.57
CA ARG A 82 -12.59 -13.68 2.84
C ARG A 82 -11.16 -14.19 3.11
N TRP A 83 -10.86 -14.51 4.37
CA TRP A 83 -9.51 -14.89 4.83
C TRP A 83 -8.93 -16.13 4.14
N ASP A 84 -9.78 -17.12 3.83
CA ASP A 84 -9.36 -18.32 3.09
C ASP A 84 -8.85 -17.99 1.68
N ASP A 85 -9.50 -17.03 1.01
CA ASP A 85 -9.10 -16.60 -0.32
C ASP A 85 -7.83 -15.75 -0.27
N LEU A 86 -7.71 -14.87 0.72
CA LEU A 86 -6.45 -14.18 1.03
C LEU A 86 -5.29 -15.17 1.22
N ALA A 87 -5.52 -16.26 1.96
CA ALA A 87 -4.51 -17.30 2.18
C ALA A 87 -4.15 -18.06 0.88
N LYS A 88 -5.10 -18.25 -0.04
CA LYS A 88 -4.81 -18.80 -1.39
C LYS A 88 -3.93 -17.86 -2.19
N VAL A 89 -4.21 -16.55 -2.16
CA VAL A 89 -3.39 -15.54 -2.85
C VAL A 89 -1.97 -15.52 -2.31
N ARG A 90 -1.79 -15.57 -0.99
CA ARG A 90 -0.46 -15.64 -0.36
C ARG A 90 0.33 -16.87 -0.80
N ARG A 91 -0.32 -18.03 -0.89
CA ARG A 91 0.29 -19.25 -1.45
C ARG A 91 0.69 -19.07 -2.90
N LEU A 92 -0.21 -18.54 -3.73
CA LEU A 92 0.05 -18.30 -5.15
C LEU A 92 1.27 -17.36 -5.37
N VAL A 93 1.38 -16.28 -4.61
CA VAL A 93 2.52 -15.35 -4.65
C VAL A 93 3.82 -16.07 -4.31
N LYS A 94 3.80 -16.92 -3.26
CA LYS A 94 4.97 -17.71 -2.83
C LYS A 94 5.36 -18.73 -3.89
N ASP A 95 4.40 -19.48 -4.43
CA ASP A 95 4.63 -20.53 -5.43
C ASP A 95 5.16 -19.95 -6.75
N ARG A 96 4.74 -18.75 -7.13
CA ARG A 96 5.25 -18.01 -8.29
C ARG A 96 6.58 -17.29 -8.02
N GLY A 97 7.12 -17.36 -6.80
CA GLY A 97 8.36 -16.67 -6.43
C GLY A 97 8.28 -15.14 -6.53
N ILE A 98 7.07 -14.57 -6.48
CA ILE A 98 6.86 -13.13 -6.61
C ILE A 98 7.35 -12.47 -5.33
N LYS A 99 8.45 -11.73 -5.45
CA LYS A 99 8.96 -10.89 -4.36
C LYS A 99 8.18 -9.59 -4.38
N LYS A 100 7.52 -9.26 -3.27
CA LYS A 100 6.98 -7.91 -3.07
C LYS A 100 8.15 -6.93 -3.10
N THR A 101 8.03 -5.88 -3.90
CA THR A 101 8.94 -4.75 -3.81
C THR A 101 8.62 -4.05 -2.49
N PRO A 102 9.52 -4.07 -1.48
CA PRO A 102 9.25 -3.36 -0.26
C PRO A 102 9.18 -1.87 -0.55
N GLY A 103 8.20 -1.18 0.00
CA GLY A 103 8.14 0.28 -0.10
C GLY A 103 9.40 0.89 0.53
N CYS A 104 10.02 1.85 -0.13
CA CYS A 104 11.13 2.63 0.43
C CYS A 104 10.75 4.10 0.53
N ILE A 105 11.32 4.78 1.51
CA ILE A 105 11.26 6.25 1.61
C ILE A 105 12.64 6.77 1.92
N PHE A 106 12.92 7.97 1.41
CA PHE A 106 14.18 8.66 1.60
C PHE A 106 13.93 9.95 2.37
N ILE A 107 14.81 10.26 3.32
CA ILE A 107 14.87 11.55 4.00
C ILE A 107 16.29 12.09 3.88
N THR A 108 16.44 13.38 3.59
CA THR A 108 17.75 14.02 3.50
C THR A 108 17.89 15.03 4.62
N ILE A 109 18.92 14.86 5.45
CA ILE A 109 19.21 15.72 6.60
C ILE A 109 20.70 16.08 6.52
N ASP A 110 21.02 17.36 6.61
CA ASP A 110 22.39 17.88 6.51
C ASP A 110 23.18 17.37 5.29
N GLY A 111 22.48 17.22 4.16
CA GLY A 111 23.06 16.72 2.90
C GLY A 111 23.29 15.20 2.86
N VAL A 112 22.94 14.47 3.91
CA VAL A 112 23.01 13.00 3.95
C VAL A 112 21.62 12.42 3.67
N THR A 113 21.53 11.54 2.67
CA THR A 113 20.30 10.82 2.35
C THR A 113 20.24 9.51 3.13
N HIS A 114 19.14 9.31 3.85
CA HIS A 114 18.82 8.14 4.64
C HIS A 114 17.67 7.38 3.99
N GLU A 115 17.85 6.08 3.81
CA GLU A 115 16.84 5.17 3.26
C GLU A 115 16.16 4.38 4.37
N PHE A 116 14.83 4.34 4.34
CA PHE A 116 14.00 3.50 5.19
C PHE A 116 13.15 2.57 4.33
N VAL A 117 13.43 1.27 4.41
CA VAL A 117 12.70 0.23 3.68
C VAL A 117 11.65 -0.42 4.58
N ALA A 118 10.44 -0.60 4.07
CA ALA A 118 9.30 -1.15 4.81
C ALA A 118 9.58 -2.59 5.24
N GLY A 119 9.42 -2.86 6.54
CA GLY A 119 9.70 -4.18 7.12
C GLY A 119 11.18 -4.52 7.24
N ASP A 120 12.07 -3.59 6.89
CA ASP A 120 13.52 -3.72 7.00
C ASP A 120 14.05 -2.97 8.24
N GLY A 121 15.07 -3.54 8.87
CA GLY A 121 15.80 -2.96 10.00
C GLY A 121 17.24 -2.56 9.64
N SER A 122 17.57 -2.50 8.35
CA SER A 122 18.93 -2.26 7.83
C SER A 122 19.49 -0.87 8.11
N HIS A 123 18.63 0.12 8.42
CA HIS A 123 19.11 1.48 8.71
C HIS A 123 20.04 1.44 9.94
N PRO A 124 21.25 2.07 9.89
CA PRO A 124 22.23 1.99 10.98
C PRO A 124 21.71 2.43 12.36
N ARG A 125 20.72 3.32 12.36
CA ARG A 125 20.05 3.84 13.56
C ARG A 125 18.62 3.31 13.75
N ALA A 126 18.25 2.22 13.07
CA ALA A 126 16.88 1.67 13.10
C ALA A 126 16.38 1.42 14.53
N LYS A 127 17.24 0.88 15.41
CA LYS A 127 16.89 0.57 16.79
C LYS A 127 16.54 1.84 17.58
N GLU A 128 17.38 2.87 17.49
CA GLU A 128 17.20 4.15 18.18
C GLU A 128 15.90 4.84 17.72
N VAL A 129 15.63 4.83 16.41
CA VAL A 129 14.40 5.39 15.83
C VAL A 129 13.16 4.61 16.28
N GLN A 130 13.25 3.28 16.35
CA GLN A 130 12.15 2.43 16.82
C GLN A 130 11.86 2.65 18.31
N GLU A 131 12.88 2.75 19.15
CA GLU A 131 12.73 3.07 20.57
C GLU A 131 12.08 4.44 20.74
N LYS A 132 12.54 5.46 20.00
CA LYS A 132 11.95 6.80 20.08
C LYS A 132 10.50 6.84 19.60
N TRP A 133 10.21 6.09 18.54
CA TRP A 133 8.87 5.96 18.03
C TRP A 133 7.94 5.28 19.03
N HIS A 134 8.41 4.25 19.75
CA HIS A 134 7.63 3.59 20.80
C HIS A 134 7.26 4.56 21.93
N GLU A 135 8.22 5.37 22.41
CA GLU A 135 7.95 6.42 23.41
C GLU A 135 6.88 7.41 22.93
N LEU A 136 7.01 7.90 21.69
CA LEU A 136 6.05 8.84 21.10
C LEU A 136 4.67 8.20 20.93
N ALA A 137 4.61 6.94 20.52
CA ALA A 137 3.37 6.21 20.36
C ALA A 137 2.61 6.03 21.68
N GLU A 138 3.31 5.73 22.78
CA GLU A 138 2.71 5.65 24.12
C GLU A 138 2.16 7.00 24.57
N GLN A 139 2.91 8.09 24.34
CA GLN A 139 2.45 9.45 24.64
C GLN A 139 1.21 9.83 23.82
N LEU A 140 1.20 9.54 22.52
CA LEU A 140 0.06 9.78 21.65
C LEU A 140 -1.17 9.00 22.12
N LYS A 141 -1.01 7.72 22.50
CA LYS A 141 -2.09 6.90 23.07
C LYS A 141 -2.66 7.51 24.35
N PHE A 142 -1.79 7.99 25.25
CA PHE A 142 -2.23 8.68 26.48
C PHE A 142 -3.04 9.96 26.17
N MET A 143 -2.72 10.65 25.07
CA MET A 143 -3.46 11.82 24.59
C MET A 143 -4.74 11.48 23.81
N GLY A 144 -5.10 10.20 23.68
CA GLY A 144 -6.32 9.74 23.01
C GLY A 144 -6.17 9.43 21.52
N TYR A 145 -4.93 9.35 20.99
CA TYR A 145 -4.71 8.84 19.63
C TYR A 145 -5.07 7.35 19.55
N VAL A 146 -5.96 7.01 18.62
CA VAL A 146 -6.32 5.62 18.29
C VAL A 146 -5.61 5.25 16.98
N PRO A 147 -4.72 4.24 16.98
CA PRO A 147 -4.09 3.76 15.75
C PRO A 147 -5.13 3.26 14.73
N GLU A 148 -5.01 3.68 13.47
CA GLU A 148 -5.89 3.21 12.39
C GLU A 148 -5.43 1.83 11.87
N THR A 149 -5.85 0.78 12.57
CA THR A 149 -5.51 -0.63 12.30
C THR A 149 -6.31 -1.25 11.14
N SER A 150 -7.39 -0.60 10.70
CA SER A 150 -8.21 -1.02 9.55
C SER A 150 -7.41 -1.09 8.24
N THR A 151 -6.30 -0.36 8.15
CA THR A 151 -5.39 -0.36 7.00
C THR A 151 -4.41 -1.55 7.01
N VAL A 152 -4.28 -2.28 8.13
CA VAL A 152 -3.46 -3.48 8.22
C VAL A 152 -4.28 -4.71 7.91
N LEU A 153 -4.21 -5.11 6.64
CA LEU A 153 -4.95 -6.25 6.09
C LEU A 153 -4.24 -7.60 6.35
N LEU A 154 -3.39 -7.63 7.38
CA LEU A 154 -2.79 -8.85 7.90
C LEU A 154 -3.74 -9.48 8.92
N ASP A 155 -4.14 -10.73 8.69
CA ASP A 155 -4.80 -11.58 9.68
C ASP A 155 -3.81 -11.97 10.80
N ILE A 156 -3.60 -11.03 11.71
CA ILE A 156 -2.79 -11.12 12.93
C ILE A 156 -3.59 -10.44 14.06
N ALA A 157 -3.24 -10.71 15.33
CA ALA A 157 -3.92 -10.09 16.46
C ALA A 157 -3.90 -8.56 16.36
N GLU A 158 -4.87 -7.88 16.97
CA GLU A 158 -4.96 -6.41 16.89
C GLU A 158 -3.67 -5.72 17.39
N GLU A 159 -3.07 -6.30 18.43
CA GLU A 159 -1.75 -5.90 18.96
C GLU A 159 -0.63 -6.08 17.92
N ASP A 160 -0.67 -7.15 17.12
CA ASP A 160 0.29 -7.42 16.05
C ASP A 160 0.06 -6.50 14.83
N LYS A 161 -1.19 -6.10 14.56
CA LYS A 161 -1.52 -5.10 13.53
C LYS A 161 -0.98 -3.72 13.90
N GLU A 162 -1.14 -3.33 15.16
CA GLU A 162 -0.49 -2.13 15.69
C GLU A 162 1.03 -2.21 15.55
N HIS A 163 1.65 -3.34 15.90
CA HIS A 163 3.09 -3.57 15.68
C HIS A 163 3.51 -3.49 14.22
N ALA A 164 2.69 -3.95 13.27
CA ALA A 164 2.94 -3.76 11.84
C ALA A 164 2.91 -2.27 11.45
N LEU A 165 1.92 -1.51 11.93
CA LEU A 165 1.85 -0.05 11.73
C LEU A 165 3.05 0.68 12.34
N TYR A 166 3.56 0.19 13.46
CA TYR A 166 4.70 0.79 14.13
C TYR A 166 6.00 0.66 13.33
N ARG A 167 6.09 -0.29 12.40
CA ARG A 167 7.25 -0.50 11.52
C ARG A 167 7.09 0.11 10.13
N HIS A 168 6.06 0.92 9.91
CA HIS A 168 5.93 1.67 8.65
C HIS A 168 7.11 2.60 8.48
N ASN A 169 7.83 2.43 7.37
CA ASN A 169 9.01 3.20 6.99
C ASN A 169 8.78 4.72 7.03
N GLN A 170 7.58 5.18 6.68
CA GLN A 170 7.17 6.58 6.78
C GLN A 170 7.21 7.10 8.23
N LYS A 171 6.69 6.33 9.19
CA LYS A 171 6.70 6.72 10.61
C LYS A 171 8.12 6.76 11.15
N LEU A 172 8.95 5.78 10.78
CA LEU A 172 10.37 5.75 11.14
C LEU A 172 11.12 6.95 10.55
N ALA A 173 10.89 7.30 9.28
CA ALA A 173 11.53 8.47 8.65
C ALA A 173 11.12 9.79 9.31
N VAL A 174 9.85 9.95 9.70
CA VAL A 174 9.37 11.12 10.44
C VAL A 174 10.02 11.21 11.81
N VAL A 175 10.06 10.11 12.56
CA VAL A 175 10.69 10.06 13.89
C VAL A 175 12.18 10.35 13.79
N PHE A 176 12.87 9.78 12.79
CA PHE A 176 14.26 10.10 12.50
C PHE A 176 14.45 11.60 12.26
N GLY A 177 13.61 12.22 11.41
CA GLY A 177 13.64 13.66 11.19
C GLY A 177 13.35 14.53 12.43
N LEU A 178 12.61 14.02 13.41
CA LEU A 178 12.36 14.69 14.70
C LEU A 178 13.50 14.53 15.70
N MET A 179 14.28 13.46 15.59
CA MET A 179 15.45 13.21 16.42
C MET A 179 16.65 14.06 15.99
N GLU A 180 16.71 14.44 14.72
CA GLU A 180 17.77 15.29 14.22
C GLU A 180 17.56 16.76 14.66
N PRO A 181 18.64 17.44 15.10
CA PRO A 181 18.56 18.85 15.45
C PRO A 181 18.13 19.67 14.23
N ARG A 182 17.14 20.55 14.39
CA ARG A 182 16.96 21.64 13.43
C ARG A 182 18.09 22.63 13.63
N LEU A 183 18.83 22.94 12.57
CA LEU A 183 19.67 24.14 12.55
C LEU A 183 18.75 25.36 12.70
N GLU A 184 18.55 25.80 13.94
CA GLU A 184 18.33 27.21 14.23
C GLU A 184 19.62 27.92 13.81
N HIS A 185 19.66 28.42 12.58
CA HIS A 185 20.75 29.30 12.18
C HIS A 185 20.66 30.61 12.96
N LEU A 186 21.54 30.70 13.96
CA LEU A 186 22.15 31.94 14.42
C LEU A 186 22.79 32.67 13.23
N SER A 187 22.29 33.87 12.95
CA SER A 187 23.08 35.05 12.59
C SER A 187 22.21 36.26 12.98
N GLY A 188 22.57 37.13 13.92
CA GLY A 188 23.92 37.58 14.22
C GLY A 188 24.40 38.55 13.16
N SER A 189 23.76 39.71 13.08
CA SER A 189 24.32 40.98 12.60
C SER A 189 23.52 42.13 13.19
#